data_AF-A0A662S4J8-F1
#
_entry.id   AF-A0A662S4J8-F1
#
_cell.length_a   1.000
_cell.length_b   1.000
_cell.length_c   1.000
_cell.angle_alpha   90.00
_cell.angle_beta   90.00
_cell.angle_gamma   90.00
#
_symmetry.space_group_name_H-M   'P 1'
#
loop_
_entity.id
_entity.type
_entity.pdbx_description
1 polymer ?
#
loop_
_entity_poly.entity_id
_entity_poly.type
_entity_poly.pdbx_seq_one_letter_code
_entity_poly.pdbx_strand_id
1 'polypeptide(L)'
;MDESPGVAERYGGWAGQVLWVDLTRQKVVTKPLEEELALNYLGGTGFAARWLFDLVGPEVDPLSPDNVFILATGVLTGTIFPQASRHIVAQVPAN
;
A
#
# COMPACT_ATOMS: atom_id res chain seq x y z
N MET A 1 -0.17 5.04 24.28
CA MET A 1 -0.73 4.35 23.09
C MET A 1 -1.97 5.13 22.75
N ASP A 2 -2.05 5.67 21.54
CA ASP A 2 -3.23 6.39 21.09
C ASP A 2 -4.33 5.34 20.83
N GLU A 3 -5.43 5.43 21.60
CA GLU A 3 -6.57 4.52 21.51
C GLU A 3 -7.63 5.02 20.52
N SER A 4 -7.26 5.96 19.65
CA SER A 4 -8.15 6.45 18.60
C SER A 4 -8.51 5.33 17.60
N PRO A 5 -9.77 5.25 17.16
CA PRO A 5 -10.21 4.24 16.20
C PRO A 5 -9.45 4.38 14.88
N GLY A 6 -9.03 3.26 14.30
CA GLY A 6 -8.28 3.24 13.04
C GLY A 6 -9.12 3.76 11.87
N VAL A 7 -8.46 4.09 10.74
CA VAL A 7 -9.13 4.67 9.56
C VAL A 7 -10.33 3.86 9.04
N ALA A 8 -10.27 2.53 9.13
CA ALA A 8 -11.37 1.66 8.71
C ALA A 8 -12.62 1.86 9.58
N GLU A 9 -12.44 1.99 10.90
CA GLU A 9 -13.53 2.20 11.85
C GLU A 9 -14.08 3.63 11.76
N ARG A 10 -13.20 4.61 11.54
CA ARG A 10 -13.56 6.03 11.53
C ARG A 10 -14.24 6.48 10.23
N TYR A 11 -13.77 6.00 9.07
CA TYR A 11 -14.18 6.53 7.76
C TYR A 11 -14.76 5.47 6.82
N GLY A 12 -14.49 4.18 7.03
CA GLY A 12 -14.85 3.11 6.09
C GLY A 12 -14.07 3.14 4.77
N GLY A 13 -14.39 2.23 3.85
CA GLY A 13 -13.74 2.10 2.54
C GLY A 13 -12.41 1.34 2.57
N TRP A 14 -11.52 1.64 3.50
CA TRP A 14 -10.27 0.89 3.69
C TRP A 14 -10.47 -0.36 4.56
N ALA A 15 -9.68 -1.40 4.28
CA ALA A 15 -9.56 -2.55 5.18
C ALA A 15 -8.80 -2.21 6.48
N GLY A 16 -8.08 -1.08 6.52
CA GLY A 16 -7.37 -0.58 7.71
C GLY A 16 -6.06 -1.30 8.03
N GLN A 17 -5.58 -2.18 7.16
CA GLN A 17 -4.35 -2.94 7.36
C GLN A 17 -3.50 -2.98 6.09
N VAL A 18 -2.18 -3.12 6.29
CA VAL A 18 -1.16 -3.27 5.24
C VAL A 18 -0.29 -4.47 5.57
N LEU A 19 -0.08 -5.35 4.59
CA LEU A 19 0.83 -6.48 4.70
C LEU A 19 2.22 -6.08 4.21
N TRP A 20 3.22 -6.26 5.06
CA TRP A 20 4.62 -6.12 4.74
C TRP A 20 5.24 -7.51 4.64
N VAL A 21 5.70 -7.87 3.45
CA VAL A 21 6.20 -9.22 3.14
C VAL A 21 7.67 -9.14 2.75
N ASP A 22 8.54 -9.80 3.50
CA ASP A 22 9.96 -10.00 3.18
C ASP A 22 10.12 -11.42 2.64
N LEU A 23 10.32 -11.52 1.32
CA LEU A 23 10.44 -12.81 0.62
C LEU A 23 11.78 -13.50 0.91
N THR A 24 12.84 -12.74 1.15
CA THR A 24 14.18 -13.26 1.47
C THR A 24 14.18 -13.96 2.83
N ARG A 25 13.51 -13.35 3.82
CA ARG A 25 13.40 -13.90 5.19
C ARG A 25 12.13 -14.71 5.41
N GLN A 26 11.28 -14.85 4.41
CA GLN A 26 9.98 -15.54 4.48
C GLN A 26 9.11 -15.03 5.64
N LYS A 27 9.06 -13.70 5.83
CA LYS A 27 8.39 -13.06 6.96
C LYS A 27 7.22 -12.20 6.47
N VAL A 28 6.09 -12.31 7.16
CA VAL A 28 4.90 -11.47 6.93
C VAL A 28 4.60 -10.70 8.22
N VAL A 29 4.38 -9.39 8.10
CA VAL A 29 3.96 -8.51 9.20
C VAL A 29 2.74 -7.72 8.75
N THR A 30 1.65 -7.83 9.52
CA THR A 30 0.46 -7.00 9.34
C THR A 30 0.62 -5.74 10.19
N LYS A 31 0.51 -4.57 9.57
CA LYS A 31 0.50 -3.28 10.26
C LYS A 31 -0.83 -2.57 10.05
N PRO A 32 -1.31 -1.76 11.00
CA PRO A 32 -2.44 -0.87 10.75
C PRO A 32 -2.09 0.11 9.63
N LEU A 33 -3.09 0.49 8.83
CA LEU A 33 -2.96 1.54 7.82
C LEU A 33 -2.81 2.89 8.52
N GLU A 34 -1.72 3.58 8.20
CA GLU A 34 -1.45 4.92 8.74
C GLU A 34 -2.48 5.93 8.25
N GLU A 35 -3.03 6.73 9.17
CA GLU A 35 -4.11 7.68 8.87
C GLU A 35 -3.67 8.76 7.89
N GLU A 36 -2.45 9.29 8.07
CA GLU A 36 -1.89 10.29 7.16
C GLU A 36 -1.78 9.76 5.73
N LEU A 37 -1.32 8.51 5.56
CA LEU A 37 -1.25 7.87 4.26
C LEU A 37 -2.65 7.74 3.63
N ALA A 38 -3.61 7.23 4.40
CA ALA A 38 -4.98 7.04 3.92
C ALA A 38 -5.62 8.35 3.46
N LEU A 39 -5.52 9.40 4.27
CA LEU A 39 -6.17 10.68 4.02
C LEU A 39 -5.49 11.49 2.92
N ASN A 40 -4.16 11.43 2.81
CA ASN A 40 -3.43 12.20 1.81
C ASN A 40 -3.35 11.51 0.44
N TYR A 41 -3.46 10.18 0.39
CA TYR A 41 -3.18 9.41 -0.84
C TYR A 41 -4.31 8.46 -1.27
N LEU A 42 -5.38 8.31 -0.48
CA LEU A 42 -6.63 7.57 -0.75
C LEU A 42 -6.51 6.05 -1.02
N GLY A 43 -5.50 5.56 -1.71
CA GLY A 43 -5.35 4.15 -2.07
C GLY A 43 -4.79 3.96 -3.47
N GLY A 44 -4.72 2.70 -3.92
CA GLY A 44 -4.31 2.32 -5.28
C GLY A 44 -3.00 2.99 -5.69
N THR A 45 -3.06 3.80 -6.75
CA THR A 45 -1.89 4.50 -7.29
C THR A 45 -1.28 5.48 -6.31
N GLY A 46 -2.07 6.13 -5.45
CA GLY A 46 -1.55 7.07 -4.46
C GLY A 46 -0.68 6.37 -3.43
N PHE A 47 -1.12 5.23 -2.90
CA PHE A 47 -0.32 4.41 -1.97
C PHE A 47 0.94 3.88 -2.66
N ALA A 48 0.78 3.33 -3.87
CA ALA A 48 1.89 2.81 -4.64
C ALA A 48 2.97 3.88 -4.92
N ALA A 49 2.57 5.09 -5.33
CA ALA A 49 3.49 6.18 -5.62
C ALA A 49 4.21 6.67 -4.35
N ARG A 50 3.49 6.84 -3.24
CA ARG A 50 4.07 7.27 -1.95
C ARG A 50 5.11 6.26 -1.46
N TRP A 51 4.74 4.98 -1.41
CA TRP A 51 5.65 3.93 -0.95
C TRP A 51 6.85 3.72 -1.87
N LEU A 52 6.67 3.76 -3.20
CA LEU A 52 7.82 3.69 -4.11
C LEU A 52 8.78 4.83 -3.86
N PHE A 53 8.28 6.05 -3.70
CA PHE A 53 9.11 7.22 -3.42
C PHE A 53 9.88 7.09 -2.10
N ASP A 54 9.25 6.55 -1.05
CA ASP A 54 9.87 6.41 0.27
C ASP A 54 10.86 5.25 0.36
N LEU A 55 10.57 4.14 -0.32
CA LEU A 55 11.27 2.87 -0.11
C LEU A 55 12.34 2.60 -1.17
N VAL A 56 12.19 3.14 -2.38
CA VAL A 56 13.06 2.80 -3.51
C VAL A 56 13.80 4.05 -4.00
N GLY A 57 15.11 4.08 -3.76
CA GLY A 57 15.99 5.15 -4.23
C GLY A 57 16.25 5.08 -5.74
N PRO A 58 16.74 6.18 -6.35
CA PRO A 58 16.98 6.24 -7.80
C PRO A 58 18.08 5.30 -8.30
N GLU A 59 18.97 4.85 -7.41
CA GLU A 59 20.12 3.99 -7.73
C GLU A 59 19.79 2.49 -7.60
N VAL A 60 18.56 2.13 -7.19
CA VAL A 60 18.18 0.73 -6.99
C VAL A 60 18.06 0.02 -8.35
N ASP A 61 18.79 -1.09 -8.49
CA ASP A 61 18.62 -1.98 -9.64
C ASP A 61 17.19 -2.57 -9.62
N PRO A 62 16.40 -2.41 -10.69
CA PRO A 62 15.02 -2.88 -10.77
C PRO A 62 14.82 -4.38 -10.51
N LEU A 63 15.84 -5.21 -10.71
CA LEU A 63 15.78 -6.66 -10.47
C LEU A 63 16.43 -7.10 -9.16
N SER A 64 16.97 -6.14 -8.39
CA SER A 64 17.58 -6.42 -7.09
C SER A 64 16.53 -6.69 -6.01
N PRO A 65 16.89 -7.41 -4.92
CA PRO A 65 16.02 -7.60 -3.77
C PRO A 65 15.68 -6.31 -3.01
N ASP A 66 16.35 -5.19 -3.31
CA ASP A 66 16.09 -3.89 -2.71
C ASP A 66 14.94 -3.14 -3.41
N ASN A 67 14.49 -3.61 -4.60
CA ASN A 67 13.28 -3.08 -5.23
C ASN A 67 12.03 -3.64 -4.54
N VAL A 68 11.02 -2.79 -4.37
CA VAL A 68 9.78 -3.15 -3.68
C VAL A 68 8.65 -3.38 -4.69
N PHE A 69 8.05 -4.57 -4.62
CA PHE A 69 6.82 -4.89 -5.33
C PHE A 69 5.60 -4.46 -4.49
N ILE A 70 4.72 -3.64 -5.06
CA ILE A 70 3.53 -3.13 -4.38
C ILE A 70 2.28 -3.59 -5.12
N LEU A 71 1.35 -4.17 -4.35
CA LEU A 71 -0.03 -4.43 -4.77
C LEU A 71 -0.97 -3.58 -3.89
N ALA A 72 -1.67 -2.63 -4.48
CA ALA A 72 -2.53 -1.71 -3.76
C ALA A 72 -3.94 -1.67 -4.36
N THR A 73 -4.96 -1.62 -3.49
CA THR A 73 -6.37 -1.46 -3.87
C THR A 73 -6.82 -0.01 -3.67
N GLY A 74 -7.78 0.45 -4.46
CA GLY A 74 -8.41 1.75 -4.24
C GLY A 74 -9.38 1.72 -3.05
N VAL A 75 -9.74 2.89 -2.52
CA VAL A 75 -10.67 3.04 -1.39
C VAL A 75 -12.06 2.42 -1.60
N LEU A 76 -12.51 2.32 -2.86
CA LEU A 76 -13.80 1.72 -3.18
C LEU A 76 -13.71 0.22 -3.51
N THR A 77 -12.49 -0.31 -3.67
CA THR A 77 -12.29 -1.67 -4.18
C THR A 77 -12.92 -2.69 -3.23
N GLY A 78 -13.76 -3.58 -3.76
CA GLY A 78 -14.44 -4.61 -2.96
C GLY A 78 -15.78 -4.16 -2.35
N THR A 79 -16.22 -2.93 -2.60
CA THR A 79 -17.56 -2.45 -2.25
C THR A 79 -18.59 -2.74 -3.36
N ILE A 80 -19.86 -2.37 -3.12
CA ILE A 80 -20.93 -2.44 -4.14
C ILE A 80 -20.86 -1.34 -5.21
N PHE A 81 -19.88 -0.43 -5.12
CA PHE A 81 -19.77 0.68 -6.07
C PHE A 81 -19.45 0.14 -7.48
N PRO A 82 -20.17 0.59 -8.53
CA PRO A 82 -19.95 0.09 -9.88
C PRO A 82 -18.50 0.24 -10.32
N GLN A 83 -17.94 -0.81 -10.93
CA GLN A 83 -16.56 -0.83 -11.46
C GLN A 83 -15.45 -0.71 -10.39
N ALA A 84 -15.75 -0.94 -9.11
CA ALA A 84 -14.76 -0.89 -8.03
C ALA A 84 -14.04 -2.23 -7.80
N SER A 85 -13.37 -2.75 -8.84
CA SER A 85 -12.58 -3.99 -8.80
C SER A 85 -11.12 -3.82 -9.19
N ARG A 86 -10.70 -2.57 -9.46
CA ARG A 86 -9.32 -2.27 -9.88
C ARG A 86 -8.34 -2.43 -8.73
N HIS A 87 -7.15 -2.87 -9.09
CA HIS A 87 -5.96 -2.92 -8.26
C HIS A 87 -4.79 -2.35 -9.07
N ILE A 88 -3.75 -1.92 -8.35
CA ILE A 88 -2.54 -1.33 -8.91
C ILE A 88 -1.37 -2.21 -8.52
N VAL A 89 -0.52 -2.51 -9.50
CA VAL A 89 0.77 -3.16 -9.32
C VAL A 89 1.84 -2.17 -9.69
N ALA A 90 2.83 -1.99 -8.82
CA ALA A 90 3.89 -1.02 -9.04
C ALA A 90 5.24 -1.53 -8.52
N GLN A 91 6.28 -1.19 -9.25
CA GLN A 91 7.70 -1.35 -8.92
C GLN A 91 8.48 -0.40 -9.83
N VAL A 92 9.74 -0.09 -9.50
CA VAL A 92 10.60 0.60 -10.47
C VAL A 92 10.81 -0.32 -11.68
N PRO A 93 10.63 0.18 -12.92
CA PRO A 93 10.71 -0.65 -14.12
C PRO A 93 12.15 -1.05 -14.42
N ALA A 94 12.34 -2.26 -14.97
CA ALA A 94 13.61 -2.66 -15.58
C ALA A 94 13.83 -1.91 -16.90
N ASN A 95 15.07 -1.49 -17.12
CA ASN A 95 15.53 -0.78 -18.31
C ASN A 95 15.56 -1.69 -19.55
#